data_AF-A0A9D5D860-F1
#
_entry.id   AF-A0A9D5D860-F1
#
_cell.length_a   1.000
_cell.length_b   1.000
_cell.length_c   1.000
_cell.angle_alpha   90.00
_cell.angle_beta   90.00
_cell.angle_gamma   90.00
#
_symmetry.space_group_name_H-M   'P 1'
#
loop_
_entity.id
_entity.type
_entity.pdbx_description
1 polymer ?
#
loop_
_entity_poly.entity_id
_entity_poly.type
_entity_poly.pdbx_seq_one_letter_code
_entity_poly.pdbx_strand_id
1 'polypeptide(L)'
;MMEVGEEYGGGGMAMDDIGEEEEITQEDAWAVISAYFEEKGLVRQQLDSFDEFIQNTMQEIVDESADIEIRPESQHNPARQQDYLEVMNLTYSAPLYVDVTKKIIRKGLDCEEVTETQDFAKVFIGKVPIMLRSSYCTLFQNSEKDLTELGECPYDQGGYFIINGSLVEGFDCTGKDEYKSCLCLQEKAA
;
A
#
# COMPACT_ATOMS: atom_id res chain seq x y z
N MET A 1 -0.48 27.68 -93.66
CA MET A 1 0.40 28.85 -93.59
C MET A 1 0.62 29.13 -92.12
N MET A 2 1.89 29.08 -91.69
CA MET A 2 2.49 29.57 -90.44
C MET A 2 2.00 29.02 -89.09
N GLU A 3 2.93 28.33 -88.43
CA GLU A 3 3.12 28.27 -86.98
C GLU A 3 3.40 29.67 -86.41
N VAL A 4 2.92 29.95 -85.20
CA VAL A 4 3.64 30.75 -84.18
C VAL A 4 3.16 30.24 -82.81
N GLY A 5 4.08 29.68 -82.03
CA GLY A 5 3.88 29.44 -80.60
C GLY A 5 4.22 30.69 -79.79
N GLU A 6 3.73 30.77 -78.56
CA GLU A 6 4.41 31.49 -77.49
C GLU A 6 3.96 30.98 -76.12
N GLU A 7 4.97 30.63 -75.35
CA GLU A 7 5.00 30.10 -74.00
C GLU A 7 4.69 31.21 -72.99
N TYR A 8 3.81 30.95 -72.02
CA TYR A 8 3.77 31.71 -70.78
C TYR A 8 3.96 30.74 -69.62
N GLY A 9 5.12 30.84 -68.99
CA GLY A 9 5.53 30.01 -67.88
C GLY A 9 4.93 30.40 -66.54
N GLY A 10 5.08 29.46 -65.61
CA GLY A 10 5.53 29.74 -64.24
C GLY A 10 4.47 30.15 -63.24
N GLY A 11 4.13 29.20 -62.35
CA GLY A 11 3.52 29.54 -61.06
C GLY A 11 2.55 28.52 -60.48
N GLY A 12 2.78 27.21 -60.65
CA GLY A 12 2.09 26.22 -59.82
C GLY A 12 2.71 26.23 -58.43
N MET A 13 2.09 26.91 -57.46
CA MET A 13 2.44 26.79 -56.05
C MET A 13 2.30 25.32 -55.66
N ALA A 14 3.40 24.74 -55.17
CA ALA A 14 3.37 23.44 -54.52
C ALA A 14 2.33 23.52 -53.38
N MET A 15 1.30 22.69 -53.49
CA MET A 15 0.40 22.42 -52.37
C MET A 15 1.25 21.61 -51.40
N ASP A 16 1.76 22.26 -50.35
CA ASP A 16 2.42 21.57 -49.25
C ASP A 16 1.47 20.46 -48.79
N ASP A 17 1.95 19.21 -48.87
CA ASP A 17 1.33 18.03 -48.25
C ASP A 17 1.12 18.36 -46.77
N ILE A 18 -0.12 18.73 -46.44
CA ILE A 18 -0.59 18.76 -45.05
C ILE A 18 -0.55 17.30 -44.61
N GLY A 19 0.40 17.01 -43.72
CA GLY A 19 0.79 15.67 -43.32
C GLY A 19 -0.38 14.72 -43.12
N GLU A 20 -0.22 13.51 -43.65
CA GLU A 20 -1.06 12.38 -43.31
C GLU A 20 -1.09 12.27 -41.78
N GLU A 21 -2.23 12.60 -41.17
CA GLU A 21 -2.50 12.20 -39.79
C GLU A 21 -2.50 10.68 -39.79
N GLU A 22 -1.38 10.06 -39.39
CA GLU A 22 -1.31 8.61 -39.24
C GLU A 22 -2.43 8.17 -38.29
N GLU A 23 -3.42 7.46 -38.83
CA GLU A 23 -4.54 6.96 -38.04
C GLU A 23 -4.01 5.97 -36.99
N ILE A 24 -4.34 6.21 -35.72
CA ILE A 24 -3.97 5.32 -34.61
C ILE A 24 -4.51 3.92 -34.88
N THR A 25 -3.60 2.95 -34.96
CA THR A 25 -3.94 1.55 -35.24
C THR A 25 -4.23 0.77 -33.95
N GLN A 26 -4.81 -0.42 -34.09
CA GLN A 26 -4.97 -1.33 -32.93
C GLN A 26 -3.62 -1.78 -32.35
N GLU A 27 -2.56 -1.81 -33.16
CA GLU A 27 -1.21 -2.18 -32.71
C GLU A 27 -0.64 -1.10 -31.79
N ASP A 28 -0.89 0.18 -32.09
CA ASP A 28 -0.50 1.31 -31.24
C ASP A 28 -1.20 1.25 -29.87
N ALA A 29 -2.49 0.90 -29.84
CA ALA A 29 -3.23 0.72 -28.60
C ALA A 29 -2.64 -0.41 -27.74
N TRP A 30 -2.30 -1.56 -28.35
CA TRP A 30 -1.66 -2.67 -27.64
C TRP A 30 -0.24 -2.35 -27.18
N ALA A 31 0.50 -1.54 -27.94
CA ALA A 31 1.84 -1.08 -27.53
C ALA A 31 1.76 -0.25 -26.25
N VAL A 32 0.80 0.68 -26.16
CA VAL A 32 0.58 1.49 -24.95
C VAL A 32 0.14 0.62 -23.76
N ILE A 33 -0.78 -0.32 -23.99
CA ILE A 33 -1.26 -1.23 -22.93
C ILE A 33 -0.12 -2.10 -22.40
N SER A 34 0.70 -2.64 -23.30
CA SER A 34 1.84 -3.50 -22.93
C SER A 34 2.89 -2.71 -22.16
N ALA A 35 3.23 -1.50 -22.63
CA ALA A 35 4.16 -0.61 -21.92
C ALA A 35 3.65 -0.25 -20.51
N TYR A 36 2.34 -0.02 -20.35
CA TYR A 36 1.74 0.24 -19.04
C TYR A 36 1.88 -0.95 -18.08
N PHE A 37 1.56 -2.17 -18.54
CA PHE A 37 1.66 -3.36 -17.70
C PHE A 37 3.10 -3.79 -17.42
N GLU A 38 4.04 -3.53 -18.33
CA GLU A 38 5.47 -3.74 -18.11
C GLU A 38 6.03 -2.79 -17.05
N GLU A 39 5.62 -1.52 -17.06
CA GLU A 39 6.11 -0.54 -16.08
C GLU A 39 5.43 -0.67 -14.72
N LYS A 40 4.11 -0.93 -14.70
CA LYS A 40 3.31 -0.84 -13.48
C LYS A 40 2.86 -2.18 -12.93
N GLY A 41 2.80 -3.24 -13.73
CA GLY A 41 2.33 -4.55 -13.27
C GLY A 41 0.83 -4.59 -12.96
N LEU A 42 0.32 -5.79 -12.67
CA LEU A 42 -1.10 -6.05 -12.43
C LEU A 42 -1.56 -5.75 -10.99
N VAL A 43 -0.61 -5.70 -10.07
CA VAL A 43 -0.87 -5.75 -8.62
C VAL A 43 -0.55 -4.44 -7.90
N ARG A 44 -0.06 -3.45 -8.65
CA ARG A 44 0.42 -2.18 -8.08
C ARG A 44 -0.58 -1.45 -7.21
N GLN A 45 -1.86 -1.49 -7.54
CA GLN A 45 -2.89 -0.85 -6.72
C GLN A 45 -2.95 -1.43 -5.29
N GLN A 46 -2.76 -2.74 -5.15
CA GLN A 46 -2.77 -3.41 -3.84
C GLN A 46 -1.53 -3.04 -3.03
N LEU A 47 -0.36 -2.98 -3.70
CA LEU A 47 0.90 -2.58 -3.07
C LEU A 47 0.89 -1.11 -2.65
N ASP A 48 0.50 -0.22 -3.56
CA ASP A 48 0.46 1.23 -3.32
C ASP A 48 -0.53 1.57 -2.20
N SER A 49 -1.71 0.93 -2.17
CA SER A 49 -2.70 1.16 -1.09
C SER A 49 -2.23 0.61 0.27
N PHE A 50 -1.54 -0.52 0.28
CA PHE A 50 -0.96 -1.07 1.51
C PHE A 50 0.18 -0.19 2.03
N ASP A 51 1.08 0.25 1.16
CA ASP A 51 2.19 1.12 1.53
C ASP A 51 1.69 2.46 2.09
N GLU A 52 0.68 3.07 1.44
CA GLU A 52 0.02 4.28 1.92
C GLU A 52 -0.64 4.08 3.30
N PHE A 53 -1.31 2.94 3.50
CA PHE A 53 -1.93 2.61 4.78
C PHE A 53 -0.91 2.50 5.92
N ILE A 54 0.21 1.81 5.70
CA ILE A 54 1.26 1.64 6.72
C ILE A 54 1.99 2.97 6.98
N GLN A 55 2.23 3.78 5.94
CA GLN A 55 2.97 5.04 6.05
C GLN A 55 2.17 6.16 6.72
N ASN A 56 0.90 6.33 6.33
CA ASN A 56 0.12 7.50 6.69
C ASN A 56 -1.08 7.13 7.56
N THR A 57 -1.99 6.31 7.04
CA THR A 57 -3.28 6.03 7.70
C THR A 57 -3.12 5.42 9.10
N MET A 58 -2.13 4.53 9.29
CA MET A 58 -1.89 3.95 10.61
C MET A 58 -1.49 5.00 11.65
N GLN A 59 -0.66 5.96 11.27
CA GLN A 59 -0.26 7.05 12.15
C GLN A 59 -1.43 7.99 12.42
N GLU A 60 -2.23 8.32 11.41
CA GLU A 60 -3.44 9.13 11.56
C GLU A 60 -4.43 8.51 12.57
N ILE A 61 -4.63 7.19 12.52
CA ILE A 61 -5.50 6.47 13.46
C ILE A 61 -4.96 6.56 14.90
N VAL A 62 -3.65 6.40 15.07
CA VAL A 62 -3.01 6.50 16.39
C VAL A 62 -3.17 7.91 16.95
N ASP A 63 -3.00 8.93 16.11
CA ASP A 63 -3.13 10.33 16.51
C ASP A 63 -4.59 10.72 16.82
N GLU A 64 -5.57 10.18 16.08
CA GLU A 64 -6.99 10.41 16.31
C GLU A 64 -7.48 9.77 17.63
N SER A 65 -6.91 8.62 18.02
CA SER A 65 -7.35 7.82 19.17
C SER A 65 -6.39 7.85 20.38
N ALA A 66 -5.54 8.88 20.48
CA ALA A 66 -4.43 8.94 21.42
C ALA A 66 -4.81 8.90 22.91
N ASP A 67 -6.00 9.36 23.29
CA ASP A 67 -6.41 9.48 24.70
C ASP A 67 -7.23 8.26 25.17
N ILE A 68 -6.59 7.38 25.94
CA ILE A 68 -7.25 6.24 26.60
C ILE A 68 -7.32 6.50 28.12
N GLU A 69 -8.51 6.85 28.63
CA GLU A 69 -8.74 6.97 30.07
C GLU A 69 -8.95 5.58 30.70
N ILE A 70 -7.91 5.04 31.33
CA ILE A 70 -8.01 3.78 32.07
C ILE A 70 -8.47 4.08 33.50
N ARG A 71 -9.69 3.65 33.84
CA ARG A 71 -10.16 3.59 35.23
C ARG A 71 -9.75 2.25 35.82
N PRO A 72 -8.80 2.21 36.79
CA PRO A 72 -8.37 0.94 37.35
C PRO A 72 -9.49 0.32 38.18
N GLU A 73 -10.18 -0.67 37.63
CA GLU A 73 -10.91 -1.65 38.43
C GLU A 73 -9.93 -2.73 38.89
N SER A 74 -10.02 -3.15 40.15
CA SER A 74 -9.15 -4.17 40.71
C SER A 74 -9.45 -5.55 40.10
N GLN A 75 -8.87 -5.81 38.92
CA GLN A 75 -8.88 -7.12 38.29
C GLN A 75 -7.75 -7.97 38.89
N HIS A 76 -8.09 -8.78 39.89
CA HIS A 76 -7.26 -9.94 40.23
C HIS A 76 -7.41 -10.99 39.14
N ASN A 77 -6.31 -11.34 38.46
CA ASN A 77 -6.24 -12.61 37.73
C ASN A 77 -4.94 -13.35 38.10
N PRO A 78 -5.00 -14.37 38.96
CA PRO A 78 -3.86 -15.21 39.26
C PRO A 78 -3.83 -16.39 38.28
N ALA A 79 -3.19 -16.22 37.13
CA ALA A 79 -2.67 -17.33 36.32
C ALA A 79 -1.85 -16.79 35.14
N ARG A 80 -0.58 -16.50 35.41
CA ARG A 80 0.46 -16.47 34.39
C ARG A 80 0.95 -17.91 34.28
N GLN A 81 0.70 -18.58 33.15
CA GLN A 81 1.58 -19.55 32.49
C GLN A 81 0.76 -20.36 31.46
N GLN A 82 0.83 -19.98 30.19
CA GLN A 82 0.60 -20.92 29.09
C GLN A 82 1.43 -20.49 27.86
N ASP A 83 2.76 -20.46 28.01
CA ASP A 83 3.68 -20.58 26.87
C ASP A 83 3.56 -22.02 26.34
N TYR A 84 2.66 -22.24 25.39
CA TYR A 84 2.53 -23.54 24.71
C TYR A 84 2.52 -23.25 23.22
N LEU A 85 3.68 -23.50 22.61
CA LEU A 85 3.92 -23.66 21.18
C LEU A 85 3.04 -22.77 20.29
N GLU A 86 3.56 -21.61 19.89
CA GLU A 86 3.21 -21.05 18.58
C GLU A 86 3.59 -22.13 17.55
N VAL A 87 2.68 -23.05 17.28
CA VAL A 87 2.70 -23.90 16.09
C VAL A 87 3.05 -22.95 14.96
N MET A 88 4.11 -23.26 14.20
CA MET A 88 4.72 -22.41 13.16
C MET A 88 3.67 -21.95 12.13
N ASN A 89 2.87 -20.98 12.54
CA ASN A 89 1.95 -20.24 11.71
C ASN A 89 2.86 -19.26 10.99
N LEU A 90 3.21 -19.58 9.74
CA LEU A 90 4.05 -18.78 8.84
C LEU A 90 3.42 -17.43 8.48
N THR A 91 2.72 -16.78 9.42
CA THR A 91 2.15 -15.46 9.18
C THR A 91 3.30 -14.47 9.02
N TYR A 92 3.54 -14.05 7.78
CA TYR A 92 4.57 -13.08 7.47
C TYR A 92 4.15 -11.73 8.03
N SER A 93 4.74 -11.35 9.16
CA SER A 93 4.33 -10.20 9.94
C SER A 93 5.52 -9.48 10.57
N ALA A 94 5.42 -8.18 10.73
CA ALA A 94 6.43 -7.34 11.35
C ALA A 94 5.97 -6.87 12.74
N PRO A 95 6.88 -6.78 13.73
CA PRO A 95 6.56 -6.23 15.04
C PRO A 95 6.34 -4.71 14.94
N LEU A 96 5.32 -4.21 15.63
CA LEU A 96 4.96 -2.80 15.70
C LEU A 96 5.26 -2.25 17.11
N TYR A 97 5.88 -1.09 17.14
CA TYR A 97 6.29 -0.38 18.36
C TYR A 97 5.77 1.05 18.34
N VAL A 98 5.35 1.55 19.49
CA VAL A 98 4.89 2.94 19.67
C VAL A 98 5.50 3.55 20.92
N ASP A 99 5.56 4.88 20.95
CA ASP A 99 5.97 5.63 22.13
C ASP A 99 4.70 6.06 22.90
N VAL A 100 4.66 5.76 24.19
CA VAL A 100 3.47 5.98 25.04
C VAL A 100 3.80 7.01 26.12
N THR A 101 2.98 8.05 26.22
CA THR A 101 3.04 9.04 27.29
C THR A 101 1.89 8.82 28.28
N LYS A 102 2.20 8.42 29.51
CA LYS A 102 1.21 8.18 30.57
C LYS A 102 1.09 9.41 31.47
N LYS A 103 -0.11 9.99 31.56
CA LYS A 103 -0.42 11.06 32.53
C LYS A 103 -1.29 10.49 33.66
N ILE A 104 -0.79 10.53 34.89
CA ILE A 104 -1.50 10.10 36.10
C ILE A 104 -2.04 11.35 36.80
N ILE A 105 -3.36 11.46 36.89
CA ILE A 105 -4.04 12.54 37.61
C ILE A 105 -4.51 11.98 38.96
N ARG A 106 -3.97 12.49 40.07
CA ARG A 106 -4.45 12.18 41.43
C ARG A 106 -5.20 13.38 41.98
N LYS A 107 -6.47 13.18 42.38
CA LYS A 107 -7.26 14.20 43.09
C LYS A 107 -7.05 14.05 44.59
N GLY A 108 -6.40 15.03 45.21
CA GLY A 108 -6.29 15.12 46.67
C GLY A 108 -7.62 15.50 47.34
N LEU A 109 -7.69 15.40 48.68
CA LEU A 109 -8.85 15.86 49.46
C LEU A 109 -9.13 17.37 49.31
N ASP A 110 -8.10 18.15 48.95
CA ASP A 110 -8.12 19.62 48.93
C ASP A 110 -8.28 20.22 47.51
N CYS A 111 -8.80 19.46 46.55
CA CYS A 111 -8.98 19.86 45.15
C CYS A 111 -7.69 20.17 44.35
N GLU A 112 -6.50 19.89 44.90
CA GLU A 112 -5.26 19.93 44.13
C GLU A 112 -5.15 18.70 43.21
N GLU A 113 -5.01 18.94 41.91
CA GLU A 113 -4.72 17.93 40.90
C GLU A 113 -3.21 17.81 40.73
N VAL A 114 -2.64 16.69 41.16
CA VAL A 114 -1.24 16.37 40.89
C VAL A 114 -1.17 15.53 39.62
N THR A 115 -0.55 16.08 38.58
CA THR A 115 -0.30 15.38 37.30
C THR A 115 1.14 14.88 37.25
N GLU A 116 1.32 13.56 37.24
CA GLU A 116 2.61 12.91 37.01
C GLU A 116 2.65 12.38 35.58
N THR A 117 3.68 12.75 34.80
CA THR A 117 3.85 12.28 33.42
C THR A 117 5.01 11.29 33.36
N GLN A 118 4.80 10.16 32.68
CA GLN A 118 5.79 9.12 32.49
C GLN A 118 5.82 8.68 31.02
N ASP A 119 6.99 8.75 30.41
CA ASP A 119 7.19 8.40 29.00
C ASP A 119 7.79 7.00 28.86
N PHE A 120 7.27 6.23 27.90
CA PHE A 120 7.73 4.89 27.56
C PHE A 120 8.05 4.85 26.07
N ALA A 121 9.33 4.73 25.74
CA ALA A 121 9.77 4.59 24.36
C ALA A 121 9.75 3.12 23.91
N LYS A 122 9.41 2.88 22.63
CA LYS A 122 9.44 1.57 21.97
C LYS A 122 8.64 0.49 22.68
N VAL A 123 7.42 0.81 23.08
CA VAL A 123 6.48 -0.17 23.63
C VAL A 123 5.96 -1.05 22.50
N PHE A 124 6.15 -2.36 22.62
CA PHE A 124 5.60 -3.33 21.67
C PHE A 124 4.08 -3.42 21.80
N ILE A 125 3.35 -3.20 20.71
CA ILE A 125 1.87 -3.25 20.70
C ILE A 125 1.31 -4.47 20.00
N GLY A 126 2.06 -5.07 19.07
CA GLY A 126 1.59 -6.24 18.33
C GLY A 126 2.41 -6.54 17.08
N LYS A 127 1.94 -7.48 16.27
CA LYS A 127 2.49 -7.79 14.94
C LYS A 127 1.48 -7.39 13.87
N VAL A 128 1.95 -6.78 12.79
CA VAL A 128 1.14 -6.43 11.62
C VAL A 128 1.52 -7.36 10.46
N PRO A 129 0.56 -8.07 9.83
CA PRO A 129 0.83 -8.84 8.62
C PRO A 129 1.40 -7.94 7.52
N ILE A 130 2.47 -8.38 6.88
CA ILE A 130 3.12 -7.63 5.79
C ILE A 130 2.70 -8.24 4.46
N MET A 131 2.29 -7.39 3.51
CA MET A 131 1.98 -7.82 2.16
C MET A 131 3.26 -8.15 1.41
N LEU A 132 3.32 -9.31 0.75
CA LEU A 132 4.50 -9.67 -0.04
C LEU A 132 4.72 -8.69 -1.19
N ARG A 133 5.99 -8.39 -1.45
CA ARG A 133 6.47 -7.39 -2.43
C ARG A 133 6.11 -5.93 -2.13
N SER A 134 5.45 -5.63 -1.02
CA SER A 134 5.30 -4.24 -0.53
C SER A 134 6.65 -3.63 -0.15
N SER A 135 6.72 -2.31 0.01
CA SER A 135 7.96 -1.62 0.42
C SER A 135 8.52 -2.09 1.77
N TYR A 136 7.68 -2.71 2.60
CA TYR A 136 8.01 -3.26 3.91
C TYR A 136 8.38 -4.75 3.89
N CYS A 137 8.29 -5.41 2.73
CA CYS A 137 8.65 -6.81 2.55
C CYS A 137 10.15 -6.96 2.23
N THR A 138 10.76 -8.02 2.73
CA THR A 138 12.17 -8.36 2.44
C THR A 138 12.43 -8.65 0.95
N LEU A 139 11.40 -9.02 0.19
CA LEU A 139 11.48 -9.32 -1.25
C LEU A 139 11.35 -8.07 -2.14
N PHE A 140 11.25 -6.89 -1.55
CA PHE A 140 11.11 -5.62 -2.26
C PHE A 140 12.39 -5.28 -3.04
N GLN A 141 12.25 -4.98 -4.33
CA GLN A 141 13.35 -4.61 -5.25
C GLN A 141 14.48 -5.65 -5.42
N ASN A 142 14.29 -6.90 -4.99
CA ASN A 142 15.23 -7.98 -5.29
C ASN A 142 15.27 -8.29 -6.79
N SER A 143 16.46 -8.59 -7.30
CA SER A 143 16.60 -9.05 -8.68
C SER A 143 16.03 -10.46 -8.86
N GLU A 144 15.66 -10.83 -10.09
CA GLU A 144 15.20 -12.19 -10.42
C GLU A 144 16.17 -13.27 -9.95
N LYS A 145 17.47 -12.97 -10.03
CA LYS A 145 18.53 -13.87 -9.57
C LYS A 145 18.48 -14.04 -8.05
N ASP A 146 18.39 -12.95 -7.30
CA ASP A 146 18.34 -13.00 -5.83
C ASP A 146 17.09 -13.75 -5.35
N LEU A 147 15.94 -13.54 -6.00
CA LEU A 147 14.69 -14.25 -5.70
C LEU A 147 14.85 -15.75 -5.93
N THR A 148 15.45 -16.14 -7.05
CA THR A 148 15.71 -17.54 -7.36
C THR A 148 16.64 -18.19 -6.34
N GLU A 149 17.66 -17.46 -5.88
CA GLU A 149 18.58 -17.92 -4.82
C GLU A 149 17.90 -18.06 -3.46
N LEU A 150 16.90 -17.22 -3.18
CA LEU A 150 16.04 -17.31 -2.00
C LEU A 150 14.97 -18.40 -2.11
N GLY A 151 14.84 -19.06 -3.26
CA GLY A 151 13.82 -20.07 -3.53
C GLY A 151 12.44 -19.51 -3.87
N GLU A 152 12.36 -18.21 -4.16
CA GLU A 152 11.14 -17.49 -4.52
C GLU A 152 10.94 -17.46 -6.03
N CYS A 153 9.68 -17.33 -6.47
CA CYS A 153 9.34 -17.23 -7.88
C CYS A 153 9.57 -15.80 -8.40
N PRO A 154 10.42 -15.57 -9.42
CA PRO A 154 10.62 -14.23 -10.00
C PRO A 154 9.35 -13.64 -10.61
N TYR A 155 8.46 -14.50 -11.12
CA TYR A 155 7.23 -14.11 -11.79
C TYR A 155 6.07 -13.83 -10.82
N ASP A 156 6.26 -14.10 -9.52
CA ASP A 156 5.27 -13.75 -8.51
C ASP A 156 5.23 -12.24 -8.28
N GLN A 157 4.06 -11.67 -8.57
CA GLN A 157 3.76 -10.24 -8.49
C GLN A 157 3.53 -9.78 -7.03
N GLY A 158 3.30 -10.70 -6.09
CA GLY A 158 2.98 -10.37 -4.70
C GLY A 158 1.56 -9.82 -4.53
N GLY A 159 1.36 -8.92 -3.56
CA GLY A 159 0.06 -8.28 -3.30
C GLY A 159 -0.89 -9.06 -2.38
N TYR A 160 -0.39 -10.14 -1.76
CA TYR A 160 -1.13 -10.98 -0.85
C TYR A 160 -0.40 -11.13 0.49
N PHE A 161 -1.14 -11.57 1.50
CA PHE A 161 -0.63 -11.87 2.82
C PHE A 161 -0.44 -13.38 2.98
N ILE A 162 0.58 -13.78 3.74
CA ILE A 162 0.67 -15.15 4.24
C ILE A 162 0.13 -15.12 5.66
N ILE A 163 -0.96 -15.85 5.93
CA ILE A 163 -1.58 -15.95 7.25
C ILE A 163 -1.79 -17.42 7.59
N ASN A 164 -1.15 -17.88 8.67
CA ASN A 164 -1.19 -19.28 9.12
C ASN A 164 -0.83 -20.29 8.01
N GLY A 165 0.05 -19.91 7.09
CA GLY A 165 0.45 -20.74 5.95
C GLY A 165 -0.50 -20.72 4.75
N SER A 166 -1.58 -19.93 4.79
CA SER A 166 -2.48 -19.70 3.65
C SER A 166 -2.21 -18.34 3.00
N LEU A 167 -2.31 -18.30 1.66
CA LEU A 167 -2.27 -17.06 0.90
C LEU A 167 -3.65 -16.38 0.98
N VAL A 168 -3.66 -15.12 1.39
CA VAL A 168 -4.87 -14.31 1.51
C VAL A 168 -4.67 -13.08 0.63
N GLU A 169 -5.47 -12.96 -0.42
CA GLU A 169 -5.46 -11.79 -1.29
C GLU A 169 -5.80 -10.52 -0.50
N GLY A 170 -5.23 -9.40 -0.93
CA GLY A 170 -5.37 -8.10 -0.29
C GLY A 170 -6.79 -7.52 -0.34
N PHE A 171 -6.87 -6.23 0.00
CA PHE A 171 -8.13 -5.53 0.18
C PHE A 171 -8.99 -5.50 -1.10
N ASP A 172 -10.24 -5.97 -1.00
CA ASP A 172 -11.23 -5.79 -2.05
C ASP A 172 -11.66 -4.32 -2.10
N CYS A 173 -11.57 -3.71 -3.27
CA CYS A 173 -12.00 -2.34 -3.52
C CYS A 173 -13.53 -2.30 -3.57
N THR A 174 -14.18 -2.38 -2.41
CA THR A 174 -15.63 -2.20 -2.34
C THR A 174 -15.95 -0.74 -2.70
N GLY A 175 -16.67 -0.54 -3.81
CA GLY A 175 -17.07 0.80 -4.25
C GLY A 175 -17.88 1.51 -3.16
N LYS A 176 -17.44 2.71 -2.79
CA LYS A 176 -18.20 3.63 -1.91
C LYS A 176 -18.19 5.05 -2.45
N ASP A 177 -19.34 5.70 -2.26
CA ASP A 177 -19.59 7.10 -2.58
C ASP A 177 -18.61 8.04 -1.84
N GLU A 178 -18.30 9.16 -2.48
CA GLU A 178 -17.16 10.10 -2.33
C GLU A 178 -16.73 10.60 -0.94
N TYR A 179 -17.28 10.12 0.18
CA TYR A 179 -16.94 10.61 1.52
C TYR A 179 -16.97 9.47 2.54
N LYS A 180 -15.87 8.74 2.71
CA LYS A 180 -15.35 8.22 4.00
C LYS A 180 -14.15 7.30 3.75
N SER A 181 -13.14 7.48 4.60
CA SER A 181 -11.88 6.74 4.68
C SER A 181 -12.03 5.23 4.47
N CYS A 182 -11.09 4.67 3.72
CA CYS A 182 -10.99 3.25 3.45
C CYS A 182 -10.56 2.54 4.75
N LEU A 183 -11.45 1.76 5.35
CA LEU A 183 -11.09 0.79 6.37
C LEU A 183 -11.60 -0.57 5.90
N CYS A 184 -10.70 -1.41 5.40
CA CYS A 184 -11.02 -2.76 4.99
C CYS A 184 -10.62 -3.73 6.12
N LEU A 185 -11.60 -4.34 6.77
CA LEU A 185 -11.43 -5.55 7.57
C LEU A 185 -12.19 -6.66 6.83
N GLN A 186 -11.48 -7.69 6.36
CA GLN A 186 -12.11 -8.84 5.71
C GLN A 186 -13.13 -9.50 6.66
N GLU A 187 -14.36 -9.68 6.17
CA GLU A 187 -15.27 -10.68 6.70
C GLU A 187 -14.84 -12.03 6.11
N LYS A 188 -14.46 -12.99 6.97
CA LYS A 188 -14.06 -14.34 6.54
C LYS A 188 -15.21 -14.99 5.76
N ALA A 189 -14.93 -15.41 4.52
CA ALA A 189 -15.76 -16.39 3.86
C ALA A 189 -15.68 -17.72 4.65
N ALA A 190 -16.84 -18.26 4.99
CA ALA A 190 -17.04 -19.52 5.73
C ALA A 190 -16.65 -20.75 4.91
#